data_AF-Q5DAJ1-F1
#
_entry.id   AF-Q5DAJ1-F1
#
_cell.length_a   1.000
_cell.length_b   1.000
_cell.length_c   1.000
_cell.angle_alpha   90.00
_cell.angle_beta   90.00
_cell.angle_gamma   90.00
#
_symmetry.space_group_name_H-M   'P 1'
#
loop_
_entity.id
_entity.type
_entity.pdbx_description
1 polymer ?
#
loop_
_entity_poly.entity_id
_entity_poly.type
_entity_poly.pdbx_seq_one_letter_code
_entity_poly.pdbx_strand_id
1 'polypeptide(L)'
;MPETSCSKFYVDSLGKFHWPILFMYPEFRQTDFLRDVIESSTISDCLKILFDVNQPPPSWDPDHLYSSEDDAIEVYFKHDKMRKFIVCPPKLAVKKLTKINGFCVCRDLIIILYIVSKRSVHFYTNWKDEVT
;
A
#
# COMPACT_ATOMS: atom_id res chain seq x y z
N MET A 1 -25.62 20.47 1.45
CA MET A 1 -24.19 20.46 1.09
C MET A 1 -23.78 19.00 0.94
N PRO A 2 -23.07 18.57 -0.12
CA PRO A 2 -22.60 17.19 -0.17
C PRO A 2 -21.60 17.00 0.96
N GLU A 3 -21.78 15.91 1.71
CA GLU A 3 -20.96 15.58 2.87
C GLU A 3 -19.50 15.51 2.45
N THR A 4 -18.67 16.41 2.97
CA THR A 4 -17.22 16.29 2.90
C THR A 4 -16.83 15.05 3.70
N SER A 5 -16.78 13.89 3.04
CA SER A 5 -16.24 12.67 3.62
C SER A 5 -14.75 12.93 3.87
N CYS A 6 -14.47 13.30 5.11
CA CYS A 6 -13.13 13.49 5.60
C CYS A 6 -12.53 12.10 5.68
N SER A 7 -11.62 11.77 4.75
CA SER A 7 -10.98 10.45 4.60
C SER A 7 -10.22 10.09 5.88
N LYS A 8 -10.90 9.40 6.80
CA LYS A 8 -10.44 9.10 8.14
C LYS A 8 -10.85 7.68 8.50
N PHE A 9 -10.07 7.06 9.37
CA PHE A 9 -10.44 5.78 9.95
C PHE A 9 -11.81 5.85 10.62
N TYR A 10 -12.67 4.86 10.36
CA TYR A 10 -13.96 4.72 11.02
C TYR A 10 -14.39 3.25 11.14
N VAL A 11 -15.48 3.01 11.90
CA VAL A 11 -16.12 1.71 12.04
C VAL A 11 -17.52 1.79 11.45
N ASP A 12 -17.87 0.86 10.58
CA ASP A 12 -19.21 0.80 9.99
C ASP A 12 -20.27 0.26 10.97
N SER A 13 -21.54 0.25 10.55
CA SER A 13 -22.66 -0.27 11.35
C SER A 13 -22.59 -1.78 11.61
N LEU A 14 -21.74 -2.52 10.88
CA LEU A 14 -21.50 -3.95 11.04
C LEU A 14 -20.27 -4.23 11.93
N GLY A 15 -19.66 -3.19 12.50
CA GLY A 15 -18.49 -3.30 13.37
C GLY A 15 -17.18 -3.57 12.62
N LYS A 16 -17.13 -3.31 11.31
CA LYS A 16 -15.93 -3.47 10.49
C LYS A 16 -15.15 -2.17 10.41
N PHE A 17 -13.82 -2.31 10.47
CA PHE A 17 -12.92 -1.16 10.36
C PHE A 17 -12.70 -0.75 8.91
N HIS A 18 -12.73 0.55 8.66
CA HIS A 18 -12.42 1.18 7.39
C HIS A 18 -11.18 2.05 7.56
N TRP A 19 -10.15 1.78 6.76
CA TRP A 19 -8.84 2.42 6.85
C TRP A 19 -8.54 3.26 5.60
N PRO A 20 -8.04 4.50 5.77
CA PRO A 20 -7.34 5.18 4.69
C PRO A 20 -5.94 4.57 4.52
N ILE A 21 -5.54 4.30 3.28
CA ILE A 21 -4.26 3.68 2.92
C ILE A 21 -3.53 4.54 1.89
N LEU A 22 -2.31 4.94 2.24
CA LEU A 22 -1.37 5.63 1.37
C LEU A 22 -0.34 4.62 0.83
N PHE A 23 -0.29 4.50 -0.49
CA PHE A 23 0.66 3.69 -1.24
C PHE A 23 1.78 4.60 -1.72
N MET A 24 3.03 4.27 -1.35
CA MET A 24 4.23 5.02 -1.70
C MET A 24 5.02 4.23 -2.74
N TYR A 25 5.39 4.88 -3.83
CA TYR A 25 6.26 4.34 -4.89
C TYR A 25 7.61 5.06 -4.81
N PRO A 26 8.56 4.57 -3.98
CA PRO A 26 9.79 5.31 -3.68
C PRO A 26 10.67 5.55 -4.91
N GLU A 27 10.64 4.64 -5.88
CA GLU A 27 11.36 4.73 -7.15
C GLU A 27 11.03 6.01 -7.93
N PHE A 28 9.73 6.27 -8.10
CA PHE A 28 9.23 7.41 -8.88
C PHE A 28 8.84 8.62 -8.02
N ARG A 29 8.96 8.49 -6.68
CA ARG A 29 8.50 9.46 -5.69
C ARG A 29 7.01 9.80 -5.87
N GLN A 30 6.23 8.80 -6.22
CA GLN A 30 4.79 8.91 -6.44
C GLN A 30 4.02 8.32 -5.27
N THR A 31 2.76 8.71 -5.16
CA THR A 31 1.86 8.21 -4.12
C THR A 31 0.44 8.06 -4.63
N ASP A 32 -0.23 7.02 -4.20
CA ASP A 32 -1.67 6.82 -4.39
C ASP A 32 -2.38 6.71 -3.04
N PHE A 33 -3.60 7.23 -2.96
CA PHE A 33 -4.35 7.28 -1.70
C PHE A 33 -5.75 6.71 -1.85
N LEU A 34 -5.97 5.54 -1.24
CA LEU A 34 -7.29 4.95 -1.07
C LEU A 34 -7.89 5.42 0.24
N ARG A 35 -9.00 6.15 0.15
CA ARG A 35 -9.62 6.84 1.29
C ARG A 35 -10.43 5.92 2.19
N ASP A 36 -10.95 4.84 1.62
CA ASP A 36 -11.89 3.93 2.27
C ASP A 36 -11.56 2.49 1.87
N VAL A 37 -10.85 1.79 2.76
CA VAL A 37 -10.51 0.37 2.60
C VAL A 37 -11.02 -0.41 3.80
N ILE A 38 -12.02 -1.25 3.56
CA ILE A 38 -12.53 -2.18 4.56
C ILE A 38 -11.46 -3.18 4.99
N GLU A 39 -11.38 -3.48 6.28
CA GLU A 39 -10.31 -4.31 6.86
C GLU A 39 -10.24 -5.75 6.30
N SER A 40 -11.32 -6.23 5.68
CA SER A 40 -11.39 -7.54 5.03
C SER A 40 -10.70 -7.58 3.66
N SER A 41 -10.48 -6.42 3.03
CA SER A 41 -9.78 -6.33 1.74
C SER A 41 -8.31 -6.73 1.89
N THR A 42 -7.77 -7.35 0.85
CA THR A 42 -6.32 -7.60 0.76
C THR A 42 -5.60 -6.41 0.15
N ILE A 43 -4.29 -6.33 0.38
CA ILE A 43 -3.46 -5.31 -0.26
C ILE A 43 -3.49 -5.49 -1.78
N SER A 44 -3.51 -6.73 -2.27
CA SER A 44 -3.63 -7.05 -3.69
C SER A 44 -4.95 -6.54 -4.29
N ASP A 45 -6.07 -6.66 -3.58
CA ASP A 45 -7.36 -6.10 -4.05
C ASP A 45 -7.27 -4.58 -4.19
N CYS A 46 -6.57 -3.91 -3.26
CA CYS A 46 -6.31 -2.48 -3.34
C CYS A 46 -5.43 -2.12 -4.54
N LEU A 47 -4.34 -2.87 -4.77
CA LEU A 47 -3.43 -2.65 -5.89
C LEU A 47 -4.11 -2.87 -7.24
N LYS A 48 -5.07 -3.79 -7.36
CA LYS A 48 -5.88 -3.97 -8.58
C LYS A 48 -6.75 -2.76 -8.91
N ILE A 49 -7.20 -2.01 -7.89
CA ILE A 49 -7.94 -0.76 -8.09
C ILE A 49 -6.99 0.33 -8.61
N LEU A 50 -5.77 0.40 -8.08
CA LEU A 50 -4.77 1.41 -8.46
C LEU A 50 -4.14 1.13 -9.83
N PHE A 51 -3.91 -0.14 -10.15
CA PHE A 51 -3.30 -0.62 -11.40
C PHE A 51 -4.31 -1.39 -12.24
N ASP A 52 -5.49 -0.78 -12.44
CA ASP A 52 -6.54 -1.35 -13.27
C ASP A 52 -6.06 -1.48 -14.72
N VAL A 53 -5.99 -2.72 -15.21
CA VAL A 53 -5.51 -3.06 -16.56
C VAL A 53 -6.38 -2.48 -17.69
N ASN A 54 -7.61 -2.07 -17.36
CA ASN A 54 -8.52 -1.43 -18.32
C ASN A 54 -8.26 0.07 -18.46
N GLN A 55 -7.38 0.63 -17.64
CA GLN A 55 -6.99 2.04 -17.67
C GLN A 55 -5.58 2.20 -18.26
N PRO A 56 -5.30 3.33 -18.93
CA PRO A 56 -3.93 3.61 -19.37
C PRO A 56 -2.99 3.64 -18.16
N PRO A 57 -1.71 3.24 -18.33
CA PRO A 57 -0.74 3.31 -17.25
C PRO A 57 -0.63 4.74 -16.71
N PRO A 58 -0.30 4.90 -15.42
CA PRO A 58 0.07 6.20 -14.90
C PRO A 58 1.24 6.80 -15.70
N SER A 59 1.27 8.12 -15.89
CA SER A 59 2.32 8.78 -16.66
C SER A 59 3.74 8.58 -16.09
N TRP A 60 3.83 8.14 -14.83
CA TRP A 60 5.09 7.82 -14.15
C TRP A 60 5.53 6.37 -14.30
N ASP A 61 4.67 5.47 -14.79
CA ASP A 61 4.98 4.06 -15.07
C ASP A 61 4.61 3.66 -16.52
N PRO A 62 5.22 4.31 -17.53
CA PRO A 62 4.92 4.01 -18.93
C PRO A 62 5.29 2.58 -19.34
N ASP A 63 6.23 1.95 -18.62
CA ASP A 63 6.73 0.60 -18.89
C ASP A 63 5.95 -0.50 -18.15
N HIS A 64 4.88 -0.15 -17.43
CA HIS A 64 4.06 -1.08 -16.64
C HIS A 64 4.92 -1.95 -15.69
N LEU A 65 5.90 -1.33 -15.04
CA LEU A 65 6.71 -1.99 -14.03
C LEU A 65 5.85 -2.34 -12.81
N TYR A 66 4.80 -1.58 -12.53
CA TYR A 66 3.87 -1.83 -11.44
C TYR A 66 2.57 -2.42 -11.97
N SER A 67 2.44 -3.75 -11.90
CA SER A 67 1.24 -4.48 -12.29
C SER A 67 0.67 -5.28 -11.13
N SER A 68 -0.66 -5.37 -11.08
CA SER A 68 -1.38 -6.20 -10.11
C SER A 68 -1.54 -7.67 -10.54
N GLU A 69 -1.11 -8.01 -11.76
CA GLU A 69 -1.33 -9.33 -12.38
C GLU A 69 -0.26 -10.38 -12.07
N ASP A 70 0.92 -9.98 -11.60
CA ASP A 70 2.04 -10.88 -11.33
C ASP A 70 2.65 -10.74 -9.92
N ASP A 71 3.63 -11.59 -9.61
CA ASP A 71 4.35 -11.59 -8.34
C ASP A 71 5.56 -10.64 -8.34
N ALA A 72 5.61 -9.65 -9.25
CA ALA A 72 6.70 -8.68 -9.30
C ALA A 72 6.58 -7.61 -8.22
N ILE A 73 5.38 -7.38 -7.66
CA ILE A 73 5.17 -6.40 -6.61
C ILE A 73 5.54 -6.95 -5.24
N GLU A 74 6.38 -6.22 -4.53
CA GLU A 74 6.62 -6.39 -3.11
C GLU A 74 6.03 -5.22 -2.32
N VAL A 75 5.43 -5.56 -1.19
CA VAL A 75 4.81 -4.60 -0.28
C VAL A 75 5.60 -4.57 1.00
N TYR A 76 5.87 -3.36 1.48
CA TYR A 76 6.62 -3.09 2.68
C TYR A 76 5.86 -2.14 3.60
N PHE A 77 6.03 -2.30 4.90
CA PHE A 77 5.69 -1.28 5.89
C PHE A 77 6.93 -0.94 6.72
N LYS A 78 6.95 0.27 7.28
CA LYS A 78 8.05 0.68 8.16
C LYS A 78 7.75 0.23 9.59
N HIS A 79 8.68 -0.53 10.18
CA HIS A 79 8.59 -0.95 11.57
C HIS A 79 8.72 0.26 12.51
N ASP A 80 7.78 0.42 13.45
CA ASP A 80 7.67 1.55 14.38
C ASP A 80 8.99 1.86 15.12
N LYS A 81 9.55 0.84 15.79
CA LYS A 81 10.75 0.99 16.62
C LYS A 81 12.06 0.81 15.88
N MET A 82 12.13 -0.19 14.99
CA MET A 82 13.39 -0.56 14.34
C MET A 82 13.77 0.36 13.19
N ARG A 83 12.84 1.19 12.70
CA ARG A 83 12.99 2.03 11.50
C ARG A 83 13.39 1.27 10.23
N LYS A 84 13.28 -0.07 10.24
CA LYS A 84 13.49 -0.97 9.10
C LYS A 84 12.19 -1.18 8.32
N PHE A 85 12.30 -1.54 7.05
CA PHE A 85 11.15 -1.97 6.26
C PHE A 85 10.94 -3.46 6.42
N ILE A 86 9.69 -3.86 6.65
CA ILE A 86 9.29 -5.25 6.80
C ILE A 86 8.41 -5.60 5.61
N VAL A 87 8.80 -6.65 4.90
CA VAL A 87 8.03 -7.18 3.77
C VAL A 87 6.76 -7.86 4.29
N CYS A 88 5.65 -7.63 3.60
CA CYS A 88 4.41 -8.35 3.84
C CYS A 88 3.82 -8.90 2.53
N PRO A 89 3.10 -10.05 2.57
CA PRO A 89 2.49 -10.60 1.37
C PRO A 89 1.39 -9.68 0.83
N PRO A 90 1.31 -9.42 -0.49
CA PRO A 90 0.20 -8.64 -1.08
C PRO A 90 -1.18 -9.27 -0.81
N LYS A 91 -1.25 -10.59 -0.67
CA LYS A 91 -2.49 -11.33 -0.37
C LYS A 91 -2.93 -11.19 1.10
N LEU A 92 -2.20 -10.46 1.94
CA LEU A 92 -2.53 -10.24 3.33
C LEU A 92 -3.72 -9.25 3.46
N ALA A 93 -4.73 -9.63 4.24
CA ALA A 93 -5.82 -8.73 4.59
C ALA A 93 -5.35 -7.58 5.49
N VAL A 94 -5.94 -6.39 5.33
CA VAL A 94 -5.62 -5.21 6.15
C VAL A 94 -5.80 -5.50 7.64
N LYS A 95 -6.84 -6.28 8.02
CA LYS A 95 -7.06 -6.75 9.40
C LYS A 95 -5.89 -7.54 9.99
N LYS A 96 -5.17 -8.29 9.16
CA LYS A 96 -3.99 -9.07 9.60
C LYS A 96 -2.75 -8.19 9.61
N LEU A 97 -2.61 -7.28 8.65
CA LEU A 97 -1.54 -6.28 8.60
C LEU A 97 -1.46 -5.47 9.90
N THR A 98 -2.60 -4.94 10.36
CA THR A 98 -2.67 -4.13 11.59
C THR A 98 -2.29 -4.88 12.87
N LYS A 99 -2.19 -6.21 12.81
CA LYS A 99 -1.79 -7.08 13.92
C LYS A 99 -0.34 -7.56 13.84
N ILE A 100 0.39 -7.22 12.78
CA ILE A 100 1.79 -7.60 12.65
C ILE A 100 2.61 -6.88 13.72
N ASN A 101 3.51 -7.62 14.38
CA ASN A 101 4.42 -7.03 15.35
C ASN A 101 5.26 -5.93 14.70
N GLY A 102 5.29 -4.75 15.33
CA GLY A 102 6.02 -3.60 14.81
C GLY A 102 5.28 -2.78 13.75
N PHE A 103 4.11 -3.21 13.30
CA PHE A 103 3.23 -2.36 12.51
C PHE A 103 2.57 -1.32 13.42
N CYS A 104 2.63 -0.06 13.01
CA CYS A 104 1.93 1.04 13.66
C CYS A 104 1.26 1.92 12.61
N VAL A 105 0.15 2.52 13.00
CA VAL A 105 -0.49 3.56 12.18
C VAL A 105 0.03 4.91 12.66
N CYS A 106 0.36 5.81 11.73
CA CYS A 106 0.81 7.17 12.08
C CYS A 106 -0.31 7.95 12.80
N ARG A 107 0.03 9.13 13.37
CA ARG A 107 -0.90 9.93 14.20
C ARG A 107 -2.25 10.23 13.52
N ASP A 108 -2.28 10.29 12.19
CA ASP A 108 -3.49 10.57 11.42
C ASP A 108 -4.36 9.33 11.13
N LEU A 109 -4.02 8.18 11.72
CA LEU A 109 -4.69 6.90 11.50
C LEU A 109 -4.68 6.44 10.02
N ILE A 110 -3.64 6.82 9.29
CA ILE A 110 -3.38 6.42 7.90
C ILE A 110 -2.38 5.27 7.86
N ILE A 111 -2.74 4.19 7.18
CA ILE A 111 -1.82 3.10 6.88
C ILE A 111 -0.90 3.53 5.74
N ILE A 112 0.42 3.40 5.93
CA ILE A 112 1.40 3.71 4.88
C ILE A 112 2.07 2.43 4.43
N LEU A 113 1.96 2.13 3.14
CA LEU A 113 2.59 0.99 2.48
C LEU A 113 3.56 1.48 1.41
N TYR A 114 4.68 0.80 1.28
CA TYR A 114 5.70 1.07 0.27
C TYR A 114 5.66 -0.08 -0.74
N ILE A 115 5.49 0.28 -2.01
CA ILE A 115 5.31 -0.65 -3.11
C ILE A 115 6.56 -0.57 -3.96
N VAL A 116 7.18 -1.72 -4.21
CA VAL A 116 8.39 -1.81 -5.03
C VAL A 116 8.20 -2.92 -6.05
N SER A 117 8.57 -2.66 -7.30
CA SER A 117 8.57 -3.66 -8.36
C SER A 117 9.93 -4.32 -8.54
N LYS A 118 9.95 -5.66 -8.56
CA LYS A 118 11.12 -6.46 -8.95
C LYS A 118 11.53 -6.24 -10.41
N ARG A 119 10.63 -5.72 -11.26
CA ARG A 119 10.93 -5.43 -12.67
C ARG A 119 11.89 -4.25 -12.82
N SER A 120 11.89 -3.32 -11.87
CA SER A 120 12.89 -2.26 -11.81
C SER A 120 14.19 -2.77 -11.19
N VAL A 121 14.98 -3.51 -11.96
CA VAL A 121 16.14 -4.26 -11.44
C VAL A 121 17.13 -3.35 -10.71
N HIS A 122 17.48 -2.21 -11.30
CA HIS A 122 18.45 -1.29 -10.68
C HIS A 122 17.95 -0.66 -9.38
N PHE A 123 16.70 -0.19 -9.36
CA PHE A 123 16.12 0.37 -8.15
C PHE A 123 15.93 -0.71 -7.09
N TYR A 124 15.39 -1.86 -7.46
CA TYR A 124 15.10 -2.96 -6.56
C TYR A 124 16.36 -3.46 -5.84
N THR A 125 17.47 -3.68 -6.56
CA THR A 125 18.73 -4.10 -5.93
C THR A 125 19.21 -3.08 -4.89
N ASN A 126 19.26 -1.80 -5.25
CA ASN A 126 19.69 -0.75 -4.32
C ASN A 126 18.74 -0.62 -3.12
N TRP A 127 17.43 -0.67 -3.35
CA TRP A 127 16.42 -0.64 -2.30
C TRP A 127 16.61 -1.79 -1.33
N LYS A 128 16.83 -3.01 -1.83
CA LYS A 128 17.08 -4.18 -0.98
C LYS A 128 18.32 -3.99 -0.12
N ASP A 129 19.40 -3.45 -0.66
CA ASP A 129 20.63 -3.18 0.11
C ASP A 129 20.41 -2.10 1.19
N GLU A 130 19.55 -1.12 0.95
CA GLU A 130 19.22 -0.07 1.93
C GLU A 130 18.30 -0.55 3.06
N VAL A 131 17.40 -1.50 2.78
CA VAL A 131 16.36 -1.91 3.74
C VAL A 131 16.63 -3.20 4.51
N THR A 132 17.63 -3.99 4.10
CA THR A 132 17.99 -5.28 4.73
C THR A 132 19.03 -5.07 5.83
#